data_AF-A0A954MBW3-F1
#
_entry.id   AF-A0A954MBW3-F1
#
_cell.length_a   1.000
_cell.length_b   1.000
_cell.length_c   1.000
_cell.angle_alpha   90.00
_cell.angle_beta   90.00
_cell.angle_gamma   90.00
#
_symmetry.space_group_name_H-M   'P 1'
#
loop_
_entity.id
_entity.type
_entity.pdbx_description
1 polymer ?
#
loop_
_entity_poly.entity_id
_entity_poly.type
_entity_poly.pdbx_seq_one_letter_code
_entity_poly.pdbx_strand_id
1 'polypeptide(L)'
;MNLLKKLWSDEAGVILSAEAAVVGTVAIVGIATGLTVVAKGVNEELKEVGFAIRSLDQSYKIPSNSACGASTAGSEYVQQPVKVSLQELQKVCEKAEKEEQQQAERLKKQMEMQKQKNKKPNKKKGNV
;
A
#
# COMPACT_ATOMS: atom_id res chain seq x y z
N MET A 1 24.28 52.37 -7.49
CA MET A 1 23.14 52.01 -6.61
C MET A 1 21.86 51.69 -7.41
N ASN A 2 21.96 50.97 -8.54
CA ASN A 2 20.80 50.75 -9.43
C ASN A 2 20.32 49.29 -9.42
N LEU A 3 21.20 48.35 -9.04
CA LEU A 3 20.84 46.93 -8.92
C LEU A 3 19.90 46.68 -7.74
N LEU A 4 20.20 47.27 -6.57
CA LEU A 4 19.39 47.15 -5.36
C LEU A 4 18.00 47.79 -5.51
N LYS A 5 17.89 48.92 -6.23
CA LYS A 5 16.59 49.52 -6.57
C LYS A 5 15.79 48.66 -7.54
N LYS A 6 16.45 48.06 -8.55
CA LYS A 6 15.81 47.13 -9.48
C LYS A 6 15.28 45.88 -8.80
N LEU A 7 16.03 45.29 -7.87
CA LEU A 7 15.60 44.13 -7.08
C LEU A 7 14.42 44.47 -6.16
N TRP A 8 14.42 45.67 -5.57
CA TRP A 8 13.34 46.16 -4.70
C TRP A 8 12.06 46.53 -5.46
N SER A 9 12.16 46.86 -6.74
CA SER A 9 11.02 47.12 -7.63
C SER A 9 10.61 45.90 -8.48
N ASP A 10 11.25 44.75 -8.30
CA ASP A 10 10.95 43.52 -9.02
C ASP A 10 9.86 42.72 -8.30
N GLU A 11 8.62 43.19 -8.47
CA GLU A 11 7.41 42.52 -7.99
C GLU A 11 7.05 41.27 -8.83
N ALA A 12 7.59 41.14 -10.04
CA ALA A 12 7.22 40.07 -10.97
C ALA A 12 8.04 38.78 -10.77
N GLY A 13 9.30 38.86 -10.35
CA GLY A 13 10.19 37.70 -10.21
C GLY A 13 10.15 36.98 -8.85
N VAL A 14 10.00 37.72 -7.75
CA VAL A 14 10.06 37.17 -6.37
C VAL A 14 8.71 36.60 -5.92
N ILE A 15 7.61 37.27 -6.28
CA ILE A 15 6.24 36.87 -5.90
C ILE A 15 5.82 35.59 -6.63
N LEU A 16 6.13 35.47 -7.92
CA LEU A 16 5.81 34.28 -8.71
C LEU A 16 6.49 33.00 -8.18
N SER A 17 7.69 33.14 -7.60
CA SER A 17 8.49 32.00 -7.11
C SER A 17 8.08 31.55 -5.71
N ALA A 18 7.76 32.49 -4.82
CA ALA A 18 7.29 32.17 -3.46
C ALA A 18 5.87 31.59 -3.47
N GLU A 19 4.96 32.16 -4.26
CA GLU A 19 3.58 31.65 -4.39
C GLU A 19 3.56 30.26 -5.03
N ALA A 20 4.30 30.07 -6.12
CA ALA A 20 4.42 28.76 -6.77
C ALA A 20 5.07 27.71 -5.86
N ALA A 21 6.03 28.09 -5.01
CA ALA A 21 6.61 27.19 -4.02
C ALA A 21 5.56 26.75 -2.98
N VAL A 22 4.75 27.68 -2.45
CA VAL A 22 3.69 27.36 -1.49
C VAL A 22 2.64 26.44 -2.13
N VAL A 23 2.14 26.78 -3.32
CA VAL A 23 1.17 25.93 -4.05
C VAL A 23 1.76 24.55 -4.36
N GLY A 24 3.02 24.49 -4.80
CA GLY A 24 3.72 23.24 -5.09
C GLY A 24 3.86 22.33 -3.86
N THR A 25 4.17 22.89 -2.70
CA THR A 25 4.28 22.10 -1.46
C THR A 25 2.93 21.51 -1.02
N VAL A 26 1.86 22.31 -1.07
CA VAL A 26 0.50 21.83 -0.77
C VAL A 26 0.07 20.76 -1.77
N ALA A 27 0.38 20.95 -3.07
CA ALA A 27 0.08 19.97 -4.11
C ALA A 27 0.80 18.63 -3.87
N ILE A 28 2.09 18.63 -3.55
CA ILE A 28 2.86 17.41 -3.28
C ILE A 28 2.33 16.68 -2.05
N VAL A 29 2.05 17.40 -0.96
CA VAL A 29 1.48 16.79 0.26
C VAL A 29 0.10 16.20 -0.02
N GLY A 30 -0.74 16.92 -0.78
CA GLY A 30 -2.07 16.46 -1.20
C GLY A 30 -2.00 15.20 -2.06
N ILE A 31 -1.12 15.16 -3.06
CA ILE A 31 -0.95 13.98 -3.92
C ILE A 31 -0.40 12.79 -3.12
N ALA A 32 0.61 13.00 -2.27
CA ALA A 32 1.21 11.92 -1.48
C ALA A 32 0.20 11.28 -0.52
N THR A 33 -0.56 12.11 0.20
CA THR A 33 -1.59 11.64 1.13
C THR A 33 -2.79 11.05 0.38
N GLY A 34 -3.27 11.71 -0.68
CA GLY A 34 -4.38 11.25 -1.51
C GLY A 34 -4.10 9.90 -2.16
N LEU A 35 -2.92 9.71 -2.75
CA LEU A 35 -2.52 8.41 -3.32
C LEU A 35 -2.50 7.31 -2.25
N THR A 36 -2.03 7.63 -1.04
CA THR A 36 -2.01 6.67 0.07
C THR A 36 -3.43 6.24 0.46
N VAL A 37 -4.38 7.18 0.53
CA VAL A 37 -5.78 6.87 0.86
C VAL A 37 -6.45 6.05 -0.24
N VAL A 38 -6.26 6.41 -1.52
CA VAL A 38 -6.80 5.65 -2.65
C VAL A 38 -6.26 4.23 -2.66
N ALA A 39 -4.94 4.05 -2.46
CA ALA A 39 -4.34 2.72 -2.42
C ALA A 39 -4.92 1.86 -1.30
N LYS A 40 -5.09 2.43 -0.09
CA LYS A 40 -5.70 1.73 1.04
C LYS A 40 -7.16 1.36 0.78
N GLY A 41 -7.96 2.32 0.30
CA GLY A 41 -9.37 2.09 0.02
C GLY A 41 -9.58 0.99 -1.02
N VAL A 42 -8.82 1.01 -2.12
CA VAL A 42 -8.91 -0.06 -3.14
C VAL A 42 -8.53 -1.43 -2.55
N ASN A 43 -7.49 -1.50 -1.72
CA ASN A 43 -7.11 -2.76 -1.07
C ASN A 43 -8.16 -3.26 -0.07
N GLU A 44 -8.80 -2.36 0.68
CA GLU A 44 -9.88 -2.69 1.62
C GLU A 44 -11.12 -3.20 0.87
N GLU A 45 -11.53 -2.54 -0.22
CA GLU A 45 -12.64 -3.00 -1.06
C GLU A 45 -12.34 -4.36 -1.71
N LEU A 46 -11.12 -4.57 -2.20
CA LEU A 46 -10.72 -5.89 -2.73
C LEU A 46 -10.73 -6.98 -1.66
N LYS A 47 -10.35 -6.63 -0.42
CA LYS A 47 -10.47 -7.53 0.73
C LYS A 47 -11.94 -7.88 0.96
N GLU A 48 -12.82 -6.89 1.03
CA GLU A 48 -14.27 -7.10 1.22
C GLU A 48 -14.89 -7.96 0.11
N VAL A 49 -14.54 -7.71 -1.16
CA VAL A 49 -14.95 -8.57 -2.29
C VAL A 49 -14.49 -10.01 -2.09
N GLY A 50 -13.27 -10.24 -1.59
CA GLY A 50 -12.77 -11.56 -1.25
C GLY A 50 -13.58 -12.26 -0.15
N PHE A 51 -14.00 -11.53 0.88
CA PHE A 51 -14.89 -12.04 1.93
C PHE A 51 -16.30 -12.32 1.40
N ALA A 52 -16.84 -11.46 0.54
CA ALA A 52 -18.15 -11.64 -0.07
C ALA A 52 -18.20 -12.91 -0.92
N ILE A 53 -17.19 -13.14 -1.78
CA ILE A 53 -17.10 -14.35 -2.61
C ILE A 53 -17.01 -15.62 -1.75
N ARG A 54 -16.22 -15.60 -0.66
CA ARG A 54 -16.11 -16.74 0.26
C ARG A 54 -17.32 -16.95 1.17
N SER A 55 -18.23 -15.97 1.23
CA SER A 55 -19.47 -16.10 1.98
C SER A 55 -20.55 -16.86 1.20
N LEU A 56 -20.36 -17.07 -0.11
CA LEU A 56 -21.22 -17.90 -0.94
C LEU A 56 -20.88 -19.38 -0.77
N ASP A 57 -21.90 -20.23 -0.87
CA ASP A 57 -21.73 -21.67 -0.96
C ASP A 57 -21.20 -22.05 -2.36
N GLN A 58 -19.99 -22.59 -2.40
CA GLN A 58 -19.29 -23.02 -3.61
C GLN A 58 -19.43 -24.52 -3.86
N SER A 59 -20.36 -25.18 -3.16
CA SER A 59 -20.69 -26.59 -3.38
C SER A 59 -21.41 -26.79 -4.71
N TYR A 60 -21.11 -27.89 -5.39
CA TYR A 60 -21.81 -28.29 -6.61
C TYR A 60 -22.03 -29.79 -6.65
N LYS A 61 -23.09 -30.21 -7.35
CA LYS A 61 -23.39 -31.63 -7.60
C LYS A 61 -23.87 -31.83 -9.03
N ILE A 62 -23.16 -32.70 -9.75
CA ILE A 62 -23.48 -33.20 -11.08
C ILE A 62 -23.82 -34.68 -10.90
N PRO A 63 -25.09 -35.09 -11.01
CA PRO A 63 -25.48 -36.49 -10.84
C PRO A 63 -24.93 -37.34 -11.99
N SER A 64 -24.68 -38.62 -11.72
CA SER A 64 -24.42 -39.60 -12.78
C SER A 64 -25.70 -39.85 -13.57
N ASN A 65 -25.61 -39.91 -14.90
CA ASN A 65 -26.73 -40.32 -15.74
C ASN A 65 -26.41 -41.62 -16.48
N SER A 66 -27.40 -42.52 -16.49
CA SER A 66 -27.35 -43.79 -17.21
C SER A 66 -28.59 -43.93 -18.09
N ALA A 67 -28.41 -44.20 -19.38
CA ALA A 67 -29.47 -44.39 -20.35
C ALA A 67 -29.03 -45.33 -21.49
N CYS A 68 -29.93 -46.20 -21.96
CA CYS A 68 -29.71 -47.09 -23.12
C CYS A 68 -28.39 -47.88 -23.09
N GLY A 69 -27.97 -48.37 -21.92
CA GLY A 69 -26.72 -49.13 -21.75
C GLY A 69 -25.44 -48.28 -21.68
N ALA A 70 -25.54 -46.96 -21.82
CA ALA A 70 -24.46 -46.03 -21.53
C ALA A 70 -24.61 -45.45 -20.10
N SER A 71 -23.48 -45.21 -19.44
CA SER A 71 -23.42 -44.58 -18.12
C SER A 71 -22.31 -43.52 -18.14
N THR A 72 -22.55 -42.42 -17.43
CA THR A 72 -21.58 -41.36 -17.20
C THR A 72 -21.42 -41.16 -15.70
N ALA A 73 -20.18 -40.98 -15.24
CA ALA A 73 -19.91 -40.71 -13.85
C ALA A 73 -20.40 -39.30 -13.46
N GLY A 74 -20.96 -39.17 -12.26
CA GLY A 74 -21.26 -37.88 -11.66
C GLY A 74 -19.99 -37.23 -11.06
N SER A 75 -20.12 -35.98 -10.62
CA SER A 75 -19.09 -35.26 -9.86
C SER A 75 -19.73 -34.39 -8.80
N GLU A 76 -19.16 -34.33 -7.61
CA GLU A 76 -19.65 -33.50 -6.51
C GLU A 76 -18.48 -32.88 -5.76
N TYR A 77 -18.67 -31.64 -5.32
CA TYR A 77 -17.80 -30.96 -4.37
C TYR A 77 -18.66 -30.31 -3.29
N VAL A 78 -18.31 -30.55 -2.03
CA VAL A 78 -18.93 -29.89 -0.88
C VAL A 78 -17.89 -28.97 -0.28
N GLN A 79 -18.21 -27.67 -0.27
CA GLN A 79 -17.34 -26.69 0.32
C GLN A 79 -17.26 -26.90 1.84
N GLN A 80 -16.09 -26.64 2.41
CA GLN A 80 -15.96 -26.52 3.87
C GLN A 80 -16.93 -25.45 4.42
N PRO A 81 -17.36 -25.53 5.69
CA PRO A 81 -18.28 -24.56 6.26
C PRO A 81 -17.76 -23.12 6.08
N VAL A 82 -18.65 -22.22 5.63
CA VAL A 82 -18.32 -20.81 5.33
C VAL A 82 -17.50 -20.16 6.46
N LYS A 83 -17.89 -20.39 7.73
CA LYS A 83 -17.17 -19.86 8.90
C LYS A 83 -15.68 -20.23 8.92
N VAL A 84 -15.34 -21.48 8.55
CA VAL A 84 -13.95 -21.95 8.52
C VAL A 84 -13.21 -21.29 7.37
N SER A 85 -13.83 -21.19 6.18
CA SER A 85 -13.23 -20.52 5.02
C SER A 85 -12.95 -19.03 5.27
N LEU A 86 -13.87 -18.32 5.94
CA LEU A 86 -13.69 -16.91 6.31
C LEU A 86 -12.56 -16.74 7.34
N GLN A 87 -12.44 -17.64 8.32
CA GLN A 87 -11.34 -17.62 9.29
C GLN A 87 -9.98 -17.85 8.62
N GLU A 88 -9.90 -18.74 7.63
CA GLU A 88 -8.68 -18.94 6.86
C GLU A 88 -8.30 -17.70 6.06
N LEU A 89 -9.27 -17.06 5.39
CA LEU A 89 -9.05 -15.80 4.69
C LEU A 89 -8.58 -14.70 5.64
N GLN A 90 -9.19 -14.59 6.82
CA GLN A 90 -8.80 -13.63 7.84
C GLN A 90 -7.33 -13.80 8.26
N LYS A 91 -6.87 -15.04 8.48
CA LYS A 91 -5.46 -15.30 8.80
C LYS A 91 -4.50 -14.85 7.70
N VAL A 92 -4.90 -15.01 6.43
CA VAL A 92 -4.10 -14.55 5.29
C VAL A 92 -4.01 -13.03 5.28
N CYS A 93 -5.12 -12.31 5.47
CA CYS A 93 -5.13 -10.85 5.56
C CYS A 93 -4.28 -10.35 6.73
N GLU A 94 -4.45 -10.93 7.93
CA GLU A 94 -3.66 -10.56 9.11
C GLU A 94 -2.16 -10.79 8.91
N LYS A 95 -1.78 -11.85 8.18
CA LYS A 95 -0.38 -12.11 7.84
C LYS A 95 0.17 -11.02 6.92
N ALA A 96 -0.56 -10.66 5.88
CA ALA A 96 -0.18 -9.58 4.97
C ALA A 96 -0.01 -8.24 5.71
N GLU A 97 -0.97 -7.88 6.56
CA GLU A 97 -0.91 -6.67 7.38
C GLU A 97 0.31 -6.66 8.33
N LYS A 98 0.64 -7.82 8.92
CA LYS A 98 1.85 -7.96 9.77
C LYS A 98 3.14 -7.82 8.96
N GLU A 99 3.20 -8.36 7.75
CA GLU A 99 4.36 -8.24 6.87
C GLU A 99 4.62 -6.77 6.48
N GLU A 100 3.56 -6.04 6.13
CA GLU A 100 3.64 -4.59 5.87
C GLU A 100 4.14 -3.81 7.09
N GLN A 101 3.62 -4.10 8.29
CA GLN A 101 4.06 -3.47 9.53
C GLN A 101 5.53 -3.77 9.84
N GLN A 102 5.96 -5.01 9.68
CA GLN A 102 7.36 -5.41 9.88
C GLN A 102 8.28 -4.71 8.88
N GLN A 103 7.86 -4.57 7.62
CA GLN A 103 8.63 -3.84 6.62
C GLN A 103 8.75 -2.36 6.98
N ALA A 104 7.67 -1.73 7.42
CA ALA A 104 7.70 -0.34 7.90
C ALA A 104 8.62 -0.17 9.11
N GLU A 105 8.62 -1.11 10.07
CA GLU A 105 9.51 -1.08 11.23
C GLU A 105 10.98 -1.27 10.84
N ARG A 106 11.28 -2.19 9.92
CA ARG A 106 12.63 -2.40 9.38
C ARG A 106 13.16 -1.14 8.70
N LEU A 107 12.33 -0.47 7.89
CA LEU A 107 12.69 0.80 7.25
C LEU A 107 12.97 1.90 8.29
N LYS A 108 12.13 2.00 9.34
CA LYS A 108 12.38 2.94 10.45
C LYS A 108 13.72 2.70 11.13
N LYS A 109 14.04 1.44 11.48
CA LYS A 109 15.32 1.07 12.09
C LYS A 109 16.51 1.40 11.18
N GLN A 110 16.40 1.13 9.87
CA GLN A 110 17.44 1.50 8.90
C GLN A 110 17.67 3.01 8.84
N MET A 111 16.59 3.81 8.82
CA MET A 111 16.70 5.27 8.85
C MET A 111 17.35 5.78 10.13
N GLU A 112 17.04 5.19 11.29
CA GLU A 112 17.68 5.55 12.56
C GLU A 112 19.17 5.21 12.58
N MET A 113 19.55 4.03 12.10
CA MET A 113 20.97 3.65 11.97
C MET A 113 21.74 4.59 11.03
N GLN A 114 21.13 5.01 9.92
CA GLN A 114 21.72 6.00 9.01
C GLN A 114 21.90 7.37 9.70
N LYS A 115 20.90 7.84 10.46
CA LYS A 115 21.01 9.08 11.25
C LYS A 115 22.15 9.01 12.27
N GLN A 116 22.35 7.87 12.94
CA GLN A 116 23.44 7.69 13.90
C GLN A 116 24.82 7.62 13.23
N LYS A 117 24.96 6.97 12.06
CA LYS A 117 26.20 6.95 11.28
C LYS A 117 26.61 8.36 10.84
N ASN A 118 25.65 9.17 10.36
CA ASN A 118 25.91 10.54 9.94
C ASN A 118 26.24 11.50 11.10
N LYS A 119 25.91 11.15 12.35
CA LYS A 119 26.25 11.95 13.55
C LYS A 119 27.64 11.64 14.15
N LYS A 120 28.32 10.55 13.78
CA LYS A 120 29.67 10.26 14.31
C LYS A 120 30.71 11.12 13.57
N PRO A 121 31.37 12.09 14.24
CA PRO A 121 32.39 12.90 13.59
C PRO A 121 33.59 12.04 13.19
N ASN A 122 34.20 12.40 12.05
CA ASN A 122 35.34 11.74 11.43
C ASN A 122 36.61 11.83 12.32
N LYS A 123 36.68 11.07 13.41
CA LYS A 123 37.90 10.89 14.21
C LYS A 123 38.80 9.86 13.50
N LYS A 124 39.47 10.26 12.41
CA LYS A 124 40.65 9.57 11.83
C LYS A 124 41.18 10.33 10.59
N LYS A 125 41.73 11.52 10.79
CA LYS A 125 42.78 12.09 9.91
C LYS A 125 43.67 13.02 10.75
N GLY A 126 44.74 12.47 11.29
CA GLY A 126 45.76 13.15 12.08
C GLY A 126 46.67 12.11 12.71
N ASN A 127 47.97 12.19 12.41
CA ASN A 127 49.04 11.18 12.55
C ASN A 127 49.03 10.23 11.33
N VAL A 128 49.95 10.36 10.36
CA VAL A 128 51.41 10.52 10.42
C VAL A 128 51.88 11.47 9.32
#